data_AF-A0A2V5LLS0-F1
#
_entry.id   AF-A0A2V5LLS0-F1
#
_cell.length_a   1.000
_cell.length_b   1.000
_cell.length_c   1.000
_cell.angle_alpha   90.00
_cell.angle_beta   90.00
_cell.angle_gamma   90.00
#
_symmetry.space_group_name_H-M   'P 1'
#
loop_
_entity.id
_entity.type
_entity.pdbx_description
1 polymer ?
#
loop_
_entity_poly.entity_id
_entity_poly.type
_entity_poly.pdbx_seq_one_letter_code
_entity_poly.pdbx_strand_id
1 'polypeptide(L)'
;FVSKRGAKLPTLLLGVGRVRPCPWNSRAEFLQAQNTVEMNQLRRFLVDTIDLQAEFLVARLEAALPKMLAEAAPAERSNVQQQFERLTKTPQGCYALIDYVNFKGEGVLHTERYQGQGWGLLQVLEAMHGTSDSGAPDEFARAAKVVLTRRVQNSPVDRHESRWLTGWLRRVNSYNGG
;
A
#
# COMPACT_ATOMS: atom_id res chain seq x y z
N PHE A 1 -17.44 -2.02 0.95
CA PHE A 1 -17.41 -0.64 0.44
C PHE A 1 -18.27 -0.51 -0.81
N VAL A 2 -17.93 -1.21 -1.89
CA VAL A 2 -18.64 -1.21 -3.20
C VAL A 2 -20.15 -1.51 -3.11
N SER A 3 -20.58 -2.55 -2.37
CA SER A 3 -22.01 -2.89 -2.26
C SER A 3 -22.84 -1.81 -1.55
N LYS A 4 -22.24 -1.07 -0.60
CA LYS A 4 -22.91 0.07 0.05
C LYS A 4 -23.15 1.24 -0.92
N ARG A 5 -22.44 1.25 -2.05
CA ARG A 5 -22.54 2.23 -3.15
C ARG A 5 -23.29 1.66 -4.36
N GLY A 6 -24.08 0.61 -4.17
CA GLY A 6 -24.97 0.05 -5.19
C GLY A 6 -24.33 -0.92 -6.18
N ALA A 7 -23.01 -1.10 -6.17
CA ALA A 7 -22.35 -2.05 -7.08
C ALA A 7 -22.66 -3.50 -6.67
N LYS A 8 -23.09 -4.30 -7.64
CA LYS A 8 -23.37 -5.74 -7.46
C LYS A 8 -22.08 -6.54 -7.55
N LEU A 9 -21.82 -7.36 -6.53
CA LEU A 9 -20.65 -8.24 -6.53
C LEU A 9 -20.87 -9.42 -7.49
N PRO A 10 -19.86 -9.82 -8.28
CA PRO A 10 -19.89 -11.07 -9.03
C PRO A 10 -20.07 -12.27 -8.10
N THR A 11 -20.76 -13.31 -8.58
CA THR A 11 -21.00 -14.54 -7.82
C THR A 11 -19.72 -15.14 -7.24
N LEU A 12 -18.62 -15.08 -8.01
CA LEU A 12 -17.32 -15.57 -7.58
C LEU A 12 -16.82 -14.92 -6.28
N LEU A 13 -17.23 -13.67 -6.00
CA LEU A 13 -16.85 -12.91 -4.81
C LEU A 13 -17.87 -13.03 -3.67
N LEU A 14 -19.07 -13.57 -3.92
CA LEU A 14 -20.10 -13.80 -2.90
C LEU A 14 -19.67 -14.97 -1.98
N GLY A 15 -18.80 -14.68 -1.01
CA GLY A 15 -18.29 -15.66 -0.03
C GLY A 15 -16.77 -15.61 0.15
N VAL A 16 -16.05 -14.95 -0.75
CA VAL A 16 -14.62 -14.69 -0.59
C VAL A 16 -14.41 -13.74 0.60
N GLY A 17 -13.44 -14.05 1.46
CA GLY A 17 -13.16 -13.36 2.73
C GLY A 17 -14.00 -13.81 3.92
N ARG A 18 -15.12 -14.51 3.71
CA ARG A 18 -15.92 -15.14 4.80
C ARG A 18 -15.72 -16.65 4.88
N VAL A 19 -15.65 -17.31 3.72
CA VAL A 19 -15.54 -18.77 3.59
C VAL A 19 -14.13 -19.17 3.12
N ARG A 20 -13.52 -18.39 2.23
CA ARG A 20 -12.17 -18.64 1.72
C ARG A 20 -11.45 -17.34 1.32
N PRO A 21 -10.13 -17.23 1.49
CA PRO A 21 -9.37 -16.01 1.18
C PRO A 21 -9.19 -15.79 -0.33
N CYS A 22 -9.17 -16.86 -1.14
CA CYS A 22 -8.97 -16.82 -2.59
C CYS A 22 -10.02 -17.70 -3.29
N PRO A 23 -10.56 -17.30 -4.46
CA PRO A 23 -11.46 -18.15 -5.23
C PRO A 23 -10.81 -19.42 -5.79
N TRP A 24 -9.50 -19.43 -5.95
CA TRP A 24 -8.73 -20.54 -6.53
C TRP A 24 -7.75 -21.10 -5.52
N ASN A 25 -7.59 -22.41 -5.50
CA ASN A 25 -6.70 -23.14 -4.58
C ASN A 25 -5.28 -23.28 -5.13
N SER A 26 -5.08 -23.02 -6.42
CA SER A 26 -3.75 -23.09 -7.05
C SER A 26 -3.60 -22.12 -8.22
N ARG A 27 -2.34 -21.86 -8.58
CA ARG A 27 -2.00 -21.12 -9.81
C ARG A 27 -2.53 -21.83 -11.06
N ALA A 28 -2.47 -23.16 -11.11
CA ALA A 28 -2.96 -23.93 -12.25
C ALA A 28 -4.47 -23.74 -12.44
N GLU A 29 -5.24 -23.79 -11.36
CA GLU A 29 -6.69 -23.55 -11.37
C GLU A 29 -7.02 -22.12 -11.82
N PHE A 30 -6.31 -21.12 -11.29
CA PHE A 30 -6.47 -19.73 -11.74
C PHE A 30 -6.20 -19.55 -13.24
N LEU A 31 -5.15 -20.19 -13.76
CA LEU A 31 -4.80 -20.11 -15.18
C LEU A 31 -5.81 -20.82 -16.08
N GLN A 32 -6.36 -21.96 -15.65
CA GLN A 32 -7.44 -22.64 -16.37
C GLN A 32 -8.73 -21.82 -16.38
N ALA A 33 -9.00 -21.09 -15.29
CA ALA A 33 -10.20 -20.26 -15.17
C ALA A 33 -10.17 -18.99 -16.04
N GLN A 34 -9.07 -18.66 -16.71
CA GLN A 34 -8.89 -17.38 -17.41
C GLN A 34 -10.05 -17.05 -18.38
N ASN A 35 -10.56 -18.01 -19.12
CA ASN A 35 -11.60 -17.77 -20.13
C ASN A 35 -13.02 -18.14 -19.66
N THR A 36 -13.19 -18.39 -18.36
CA THR A 36 -14.49 -18.74 -17.77
C THR A 36 -15.42 -17.53 -17.70
N VAL A 37 -16.72 -17.80 -17.58
CA VAL A 37 -17.74 -16.76 -17.41
C VAL A 37 -17.47 -15.97 -16.13
N GLU A 38 -17.08 -16.65 -15.06
CA GLU A 38 -16.77 -16.08 -13.74
C GLU A 38 -15.59 -15.12 -13.81
N MET A 39 -14.51 -15.50 -14.52
CA MET A 39 -13.36 -14.62 -14.70
C MET A 39 -13.71 -13.39 -15.55
N ASN A 40 -14.52 -13.57 -16.60
CA ASN A 40 -14.97 -12.44 -17.43
C ASN A 40 -15.88 -11.49 -16.65
N GLN A 41 -16.76 -12.00 -15.79
CA GLN A 41 -17.57 -11.19 -14.88
C GLN A 41 -16.70 -10.45 -13.86
N LEU A 42 -15.67 -11.10 -13.30
CA LEU A 42 -14.73 -10.45 -12.39
C LEU A 42 -14.00 -9.29 -13.08
N ARG A 43 -13.48 -9.50 -14.30
CA ARG A 43 -12.80 -8.43 -15.05
C ARG A 43 -13.73 -7.25 -15.35
N ARG A 44 -14.95 -7.52 -15.82
CA ARG A 44 -15.95 -6.46 -16.05
C ARG A 44 -16.24 -5.69 -14.78
N PHE A 45 -16.50 -6.38 -13.68
CA PHE A 45 -16.73 -5.75 -12.39
C PHE A 45 -15.56 -4.83 -11.97
N LEU A 46 -14.31 -5.27 -12.15
CA LEU A 46 -13.14 -4.44 -11.83
C LEU A 46 -13.05 -3.19 -12.72
N VAL A 47 -13.40 -3.28 -14.00
CA VAL A 47 -13.42 -2.12 -14.92
C VAL A 47 -14.58 -1.19 -14.58
N ASP A 48 -15.77 -1.73 -14.37
CA ASP A 48 -17.00 -0.97 -14.10
C ASP A 48 -17.00 -0.27 -12.73
N THR A 49 -16.02 -0.59 -11.87
CA THR A 49 -15.94 -0.05 -10.49
C THR A 49 -14.62 0.65 -10.19
N ILE A 50 -13.86 1.08 -11.20
CA ILE A 50 -12.57 1.79 -10.99
C ILE A 50 -12.75 3.00 -10.07
N ASP A 51 -13.80 3.81 -10.28
CA ASP A 51 -14.05 5.01 -9.46
C ASP A 51 -14.30 4.64 -7.99
N LEU A 52 -15.07 3.58 -7.74
CA LEU A 52 -15.33 3.07 -6.38
C LEU A 52 -14.07 2.48 -5.73
N GLN A 53 -13.18 1.88 -6.52
CA GLN A 53 -11.90 1.39 -6.04
C GLN A 53 -10.99 2.57 -5.66
N ALA A 54 -10.90 3.60 -6.50
CA ALA A 54 -10.14 4.81 -6.17
C ALA A 54 -10.67 5.49 -4.90
N GLU A 55 -12.00 5.66 -4.79
CA GLU A 55 -12.62 6.23 -3.60
C GLU A 55 -12.34 5.41 -2.34
N PHE A 56 -12.36 4.06 -2.45
CA PHE A 56 -12.00 3.19 -1.33
C PHE A 56 -10.56 3.38 -0.89
N LEU A 57 -9.64 3.52 -1.84
CA LEU A 57 -8.22 3.70 -1.55
C LEU A 57 -7.96 5.05 -0.86
N VAL A 58 -8.64 6.12 -1.28
CA VAL A 58 -8.58 7.44 -0.61
C VAL A 58 -9.14 7.35 0.81
N ALA A 59 -10.34 6.79 0.98
CA ALA A 59 -10.95 6.64 2.31
C ALA A 59 -10.08 5.78 3.25
N ARG A 60 -9.41 4.76 2.72
CA ARG A 60 -8.44 3.95 3.48
C ARG A 60 -7.22 4.76 3.89
N LEU A 61 -6.68 5.60 3.00
CA LEU A 61 -5.54 6.46 3.29
C LEU A 61 -5.88 7.49 4.38
N GLU A 62 -7.04 8.15 4.29
CA GLU A 62 -7.51 9.09 5.30
C GLU A 62 -7.64 8.43 6.69
N ALA A 63 -8.17 7.20 6.73
CA ALA A 63 -8.28 6.42 7.95
C ALA A 63 -6.93 5.89 8.49
N ALA A 64 -5.85 5.94 7.69
CA ALA A 64 -4.53 5.47 8.11
C ALA A 64 -3.78 6.50 8.96
N LEU A 65 -3.92 7.81 8.66
CA LEU A 65 -3.17 8.86 9.36
C LEU A 65 -3.40 8.84 10.89
N PRO A 66 -4.64 8.81 11.41
CA PRO A 66 -4.86 8.79 12.85
C PRO A 66 -4.22 7.59 13.55
N LYS A 67 -4.19 6.42 12.89
CA LYS A 67 -3.53 5.22 13.42
C LYS A 67 -2.02 5.38 13.46
N MET A 68 -1.44 5.94 12.40
CA MET A 68 0.00 6.22 12.35
C MET A 68 0.41 7.21 13.45
N LEU A 69 -0.38 8.27 13.69
CA LEU A 69 -0.11 9.23 14.76
C LEU A 69 -0.26 8.62 16.16
N ALA A 70 -1.19 7.69 16.35
CA ALA A 70 -1.35 6.97 17.61
C ALA A 70 -0.14 6.07 17.92
N GLU A 71 0.40 5.40 16.90
CA GLU A 71 1.59 4.53 17.02
C GLU A 71 2.90 5.32 17.10
N ALA A 72 2.99 6.47 16.42
CA ALA A 72 4.22 7.27 16.36
C ALA A 72 4.64 7.76 17.76
N ALA A 73 5.96 7.79 17.97
CA ALA A 73 6.55 8.39 19.16
C ALA A 73 6.09 9.86 19.29
N PRO A 74 5.83 10.37 20.50
CA PRO A 74 5.28 11.72 20.67
C PRO A 74 6.06 12.83 19.95
N ALA A 75 7.39 12.72 19.89
CA ALA A 75 8.26 13.67 19.20
C ALA A 75 8.11 13.63 17.66
N GLU A 76 7.75 12.48 17.09
CA GLU A 76 7.64 12.29 15.63
C GLU A 76 6.25 12.62 15.08
N ARG A 77 5.22 12.69 15.91
CA ARG A 77 3.83 12.89 15.47
C ARG A 77 3.65 14.13 14.59
N SER A 78 4.26 15.25 15.00
CA SER A 78 4.19 16.49 14.21
C SER A 78 4.88 16.35 12.85
N ASN A 79 6.02 15.66 12.81
CA ASN A 79 6.73 15.40 11.56
C ASN A 79 5.88 14.50 10.65
N VAL A 80 5.41 13.36 11.15
CA VAL A 80 4.57 12.42 10.38
C VAL A 80 3.35 13.10 9.78
N GLN A 81 2.63 13.91 10.58
CA GLN A 81 1.48 14.67 10.08
C GLN A 81 1.89 15.66 8.98
N GLN A 82 2.94 16.45 9.22
CA GLN A 82 3.43 17.42 8.25
C GLN A 82 3.83 16.76 6.93
N GLN A 83 4.58 15.65 6.97
CA GLN A 83 5.05 14.97 5.76
C GLN A 83 3.91 14.32 4.99
N PHE A 84 2.90 13.78 5.71
CA PHE A 84 1.69 13.28 5.10
C PHE A 84 0.95 14.39 4.35
N GLU A 85 0.66 15.51 5.03
CA GLU A 85 -0.03 16.66 4.45
C GLU A 85 0.75 17.22 3.24
N ARG A 86 2.07 17.32 3.35
CA ARG A 86 2.95 17.76 2.26
C ARG A 86 2.78 16.93 0.99
N LEU A 87 2.70 15.60 1.13
CA LEU A 87 2.48 14.70 -0.01
C LEU A 87 1.06 14.81 -0.58
N THR A 88 0.05 15.08 0.25
CA THR A 88 -1.34 15.22 -0.24
C THR A 88 -1.57 16.44 -1.12
N LYS A 89 -0.66 17.42 -1.11
CA LYS A 89 -0.76 18.64 -1.93
C LYS A 89 -0.49 18.42 -3.42
N THR A 90 0.06 17.27 -3.80
CA THR A 90 0.38 16.96 -5.20
C THR A 90 -0.28 15.65 -5.63
N PRO A 91 -0.75 15.53 -6.89
CA PRO A 91 -1.30 14.26 -7.39
C PRO A 91 -0.32 13.09 -7.27
N GLN A 92 0.96 13.36 -7.54
CA GLN A 92 2.02 12.36 -7.45
C GLN A 92 2.27 11.89 -6.01
N GLY A 93 2.27 12.82 -5.05
CA GLY A 93 2.40 12.49 -3.63
C GLY A 93 1.19 11.72 -3.09
N CYS A 94 -0.04 12.13 -3.46
CA CYS A 94 -1.25 11.34 -3.18
C CYS A 94 -1.16 9.92 -3.72
N TYR A 95 -0.73 9.76 -4.97
CA TYR A 95 -0.52 8.45 -5.58
C TYR A 95 0.52 7.63 -4.79
N ALA A 96 1.65 8.22 -4.41
CA ALA A 96 2.70 7.55 -3.66
C ALA A 96 2.20 7.07 -2.28
N LEU A 97 1.45 7.91 -1.55
CA LEU A 97 0.84 7.56 -0.27
C LEU A 97 -0.12 6.38 -0.40
N ILE A 98 -1.06 6.46 -1.35
CA ILE A 98 -2.05 5.42 -1.60
C ILE A 98 -1.34 4.12 -1.98
N ASP A 99 -0.44 4.16 -2.96
CA ASP A 99 0.24 2.98 -3.46
C ASP A 99 1.09 2.32 -2.37
N TYR A 100 1.80 3.10 -1.55
CA TYR A 100 2.65 2.56 -0.49
C TYR A 100 1.85 1.86 0.62
N VAL A 101 0.70 2.41 1.03
CA VAL A 101 -0.19 1.75 2.00
C VAL A 101 -0.67 0.40 1.46
N ASN A 102 -0.99 0.30 0.17
CA ASN A 102 -1.42 -0.95 -0.45
C ASN A 102 -0.25 -1.90 -0.76
N PHE A 103 0.96 -1.39 -0.82
CA PHE A 103 2.17 -2.16 -1.12
C PHE A 103 2.84 -2.74 0.13
N LYS A 104 3.04 -1.93 1.18
CA LYS A 104 3.81 -2.27 2.37
C LYS A 104 3.06 -2.06 3.69
N GLY A 105 1.84 -1.55 3.63
CA GLY A 105 1.00 -1.33 4.80
C GLY A 105 1.20 0.05 5.44
N GLU A 106 0.39 0.30 6.47
CA GLU A 106 0.37 1.57 7.21
C GLU A 106 1.61 1.71 8.12
N GLY A 107 2.22 0.60 8.55
CA GLY A 107 3.38 0.60 9.43
C GLY A 107 3.05 0.69 10.93
N VAL A 108 1.82 0.33 11.29
CA VAL A 108 1.28 0.41 12.66
C VAL A 108 1.24 -0.94 13.38
N LEU A 109 1.47 -2.05 12.66
CA LEU A 109 1.43 -3.38 13.26
C LEU A 109 2.80 -3.74 13.83
N HIS A 110 2.83 -4.15 15.10
CA HIS A 110 4.06 -4.58 15.77
C HIS A 110 4.67 -5.84 15.14
N THR A 111 3.83 -6.68 14.53
CA THR A 111 4.24 -7.87 13.77
C THR A 111 4.92 -7.54 12.45
N GLU A 112 4.81 -6.28 11.98
CA GLU A 112 5.45 -5.79 10.75
C GLU A 112 6.74 -5.01 11.07
N ARG A 113 7.56 -5.59 11.95
CA ARG A 113 8.84 -5.03 12.39
C ARG A 113 9.91 -6.12 12.40
N TYR A 114 11.12 -5.77 11.99
CA TYR A 114 12.32 -6.59 12.24
C TYR A 114 13.26 -5.79 13.13
N GLN A 115 13.71 -6.40 14.23
CA GLN A 115 14.56 -5.73 15.22
C GLN A 115 13.95 -4.40 15.71
N GLY A 116 12.62 -4.36 15.92
CA GLY A 116 11.87 -3.16 16.31
C GLY A 116 11.65 -2.13 15.18
N GLN A 117 12.31 -2.29 14.04
CA GLN A 117 12.22 -1.37 12.90
C GLN A 117 11.11 -1.80 11.94
N GLY A 118 10.11 -0.93 11.76
CA GLY A 118 9.03 -1.11 10.80
C GLY A 118 9.42 -0.73 9.37
N TRP A 119 8.53 -1.03 8.43
CA TRP A 119 8.71 -0.76 7.00
C TRP A 119 7.47 -0.21 6.28
N GLY A 120 6.42 0.14 7.02
CA GLY A 120 5.20 0.68 6.43
C GLY A 120 5.29 2.20 6.22
N LEU A 121 4.17 2.79 5.81
CA LEU A 121 4.10 4.22 5.49
C LEU A 121 4.61 5.11 6.64
N LEU A 122 4.26 4.79 7.90
CA LEU A 122 4.71 5.53 9.08
C LEU A 122 6.24 5.72 9.07
N GLN A 123 7.01 4.65 8.88
CA GLN A 123 8.47 4.71 8.93
C GLN A 123 9.08 5.48 7.74
N VAL A 124 8.37 5.54 6.62
CA VAL A 124 8.80 6.39 5.49
C VAL A 124 8.60 7.86 5.85
N LEU A 125 7.46 8.23 6.44
CA LEU A 125 7.17 9.60 6.84
C LEU A 125 8.10 10.07 7.98
N GLU A 126 8.40 9.20 8.96
CA GLU A 126 9.39 9.48 10.02
C GLU A 126 10.78 9.79 9.46
N ALA A 127 11.16 9.18 8.32
CA ALA A 127 12.46 9.39 7.68
C ALA A 127 12.51 10.60 6.73
N MET A 128 11.41 11.35 6.60
CA MET A 128 11.33 12.57 5.79
C MET A 128 11.42 13.80 6.69
N HIS A 129 12.18 14.81 6.25
CA HIS A 129 12.41 16.04 6.99
C HIS A 129 12.44 17.30 6.12
N GLY A 130 12.23 17.18 4.80
CA GLY A 130 12.17 18.35 3.92
C GLY A 130 10.96 19.25 4.19
N THR A 131 10.93 20.39 3.51
CA THR A 131 9.88 21.40 3.63
C THR A 131 9.28 21.84 2.28
N SER A 132 9.90 21.43 1.17
CA SER A 132 9.41 21.76 -0.18
C SER A 132 8.29 20.81 -0.61
N ASP A 133 7.15 21.37 -1.02
CA ASP A 133 6.01 20.61 -1.54
C ASP A 133 6.34 19.92 -2.88
N SER A 134 7.07 20.58 -3.78
CA SER A 134 7.40 20.03 -5.11
C SER A 134 8.42 18.91 -5.07
N GLY A 135 9.38 18.96 -4.12
CA GLY A 135 10.36 17.89 -3.90
C GLY A 135 9.84 16.73 -3.04
N ALA A 136 8.58 16.81 -2.59
CA ALA A 136 8.06 15.85 -1.63
C ALA A 136 8.01 14.39 -2.13
N PRO A 137 7.55 14.11 -3.37
CA PRO A 137 7.53 12.75 -3.90
C PRO A 137 8.92 12.13 -4.04
N ASP A 138 9.92 12.92 -4.45
CA ASP A 138 11.30 12.44 -4.61
C ASP A 138 11.95 12.11 -3.27
N GLU A 139 11.71 12.95 -2.24
CA GLU A 139 12.14 12.64 -0.88
C GLU A 139 11.44 11.38 -0.34
N PHE A 140 10.13 11.26 -0.56
CA PHE A 140 9.37 10.07 -0.17
C PHE A 140 9.96 8.80 -0.79
N ALA A 141 10.29 8.84 -2.08
CA ALA A 141 10.93 7.72 -2.75
C ALA A 141 12.30 7.39 -2.16
N ARG A 142 13.14 8.39 -1.86
CA ARG A 142 14.43 8.16 -1.18
C ARG A 142 14.24 7.54 0.20
N ALA A 143 13.33 8.06 1.02
CA ALA A 143 13.02 7.54 2.35
C ALA A 143 12.52 6.10 2.27
N ALA A 144 11.60 5.80 1.36
CA ALA A 144 11.07 4.46 1.14
C ALA A 144 12.16 3.46 0.71
N LYS A 145 13.14 3.85 -0.11
CA LYS A 145 14.29 2.99 -0.46
C LYS A 145 15.13 2.65 0.77
N VAL A 146 15.40 3.63 1.63
CA VAL A 146 16.16 3.42 2.87
C VAL A 146 15.43 2.44 3.78
N VAL A 147 14.13 2.68 4.01
CA VAL A 147 13.27 1.82 4.83
C VAL A 147 13.24 0.38 4.32
N LEU A 148 13.08 0.18 3.01
CA LEU A 148 13.02 -1.15 2.40
C LEU A 148 14.37 -1.86 2.38
N THR A 149 15.46 -1.12 2.19
CA THR A 149 16.81 -1.69 2.27
C THR A 149 17.10 -2.16 3.70
N ARG A 150 16.77 -1.34 4.71
CA ARG A 150 16.88 -1.70 6.12
C ARG A 150 16.04 -2.93 6.47
N ARG A 151 14.80 -3.01 5.96
CA ARG A 151 13.96 -4.20 6.12
C ARG A 151 14.67 -5.47 5.64
N VAL A 152 15.25 -5.44 4.44
CA VAL A 152 15.94 -6.61 3.88
C VAL A 152 17.18 -6.97 4.68
N GLN A 153 17.95 -5.98 5.14
CA GLN A 153 19.11 -6.20 6.01
C GLN A 153 18.72 -6.84 7.34
N ASN A 154 17.56 -6.47 7.90
CA ASN A 154 17.06 -7.00 9.16
C ASN A 154 16.21 -8.28 9.00
N SER A 155 15.93 -8.71 7.76
CA SER A 155 15.07 -9.87 7.48
C SER A 155 15.75 -11.17 7.94
N PRO A 156 14.99 -12.10 8.55
CA PRO A 156 15.44 -13.47 8.74
C PRO A 156 15.95 -14.08 7.43
N VAL A 157 17.06 -14.83 7.50
CA VAL A 157 17.78 -15.35 6.32
C VAL A 157 16.89 -16.31 5.52
N ASP A 158 16.07 -17.11 6.19
CA ASP A 158 15.12 -18.08 5.65
C ASP A 158 14.01 -17.43 4.80
N ARG A 159 13.70 -16.15 5.02
CA ARG A 159 12.74 -15.41 4.20
C ARG A 159 13.30 -14.97 2.85
N HIS A 160 14.63 -14.88 2.74
CA HIS A 160 15.33 -14.53 1.50
C HIS A 160 14.77 -13.27 0.81
N GLU A 161 14.52 -12.20 1.58
CA GLU A 161 13.83 -11.00 1.08
C GLU A 161 14.61 -10.22 0.01
N SER A 162 15.94 -10.39 -0.05
CA SER A 162 16.81 -9.71 -1.01
C SER A 162 16.40 -9.91 -2.47
N ARG A 163 15.79 -11.05 -2.80
CA ARG A 163 15.30 -11.36 -4.15
C ARG A 163 14.22 -10.37 -4.64
N TRP A 164 13.48 -9.74 -3.73
CA TRP A 164 12.39 -8.81 -4.05
C TRP A 164 12.82 -7.34 -4.05
N LEU A 165 13.96 -7.02 -3.41
CA LEU A 165 14.40 -5.65 -3.19
C LEU A 165 14.47 -4.86 -4.49
N THR A 166 15.10 -5.41 -5.53
CA THR A 166 15.21 -4.74 -6.84
C THR A 166 13.85 -4.34 -7.41
N GLY A 167 12.84 -5.22 -7.30
CA GLY A 167 11.48 -4.91 -7.75
C GLY A 167 10.81 -3.84 -6.90
N TRP A 168 11.04 -3.87 -5.58
CA TRP A 168 10.52 -2.86 -4.66
C TRP A 168 11.13 -1.48 -4.92
N LEU A 169 12.45 -1.38 -5.13
CA LEU A 169 13.11 -0.11 -5.45
C LEU A 169 12.64 0.45 -6.79
N ARG A 170 12.38 -0.41 -7.79
CA ARG A 170 11.80 0.02 -9.07
C ARG A 170 10.41 0.61 -8.90
N ARG A 171 9.56 -0.01 -8.06
CA ARG A 171 8.22 0.51 -7.75
C ARG A 171 8.30 1.86 -7.03
N VAL A 172 9.18 1.98 -6.05
CA VAL A 172 9.34 3.24 -5.32
C VAL A 172 9.91 4.36 -6.21
N ASN A 173 10.76 4.02 -7.19
CA ASN A 173 11.26 4.99 -8.18
C ASN A 173 10.15 5.59 -9.05
N SER A 174 9.04 4.88 -9.30
CA SER A 174 7.96 5.42 -10.13
C SER A 174 7.14 6.50 -9.41
N TYR A 175 7.41 6.76 -8.13
CA TYR A 175 6.80 7.88 -7.40
C TYR A 175 7.48 9.21 -7.69
N ASN A 176 8.70 9.22 -8.22
CA ASN A 176 9.40 10.45 -8.56
C ASN A 176 8.63 11.24 -9.63
N GLY A 177 8.74 12.56 -9.57
CA GLY A 177 8.13 13.47 -10.53
C GLY A 177 9.00 13.66 -11.78
N GLY A 178 9.15 12.62 -12.60
CA GLY A 178 9.92 12.67 -13.86
C GLY A 178 11.42 12.46 -13.69
#